data_AF-A0A4U9ZC40-F1
#
_entry.id   AF-A0A4U9ZC40-F1
#
_cell.length_a   1.000
_cell.length_b   1.000
_cell.length_c   1.000
_cell.angle_alpha   90.00
_cell.angle_beta   90.00
_cell.angle_gamma   90.00
#
_symmetry.space_group_name_H-M   'P 1'
#
loop_
_entity.id
_entity.type
_entity.pdbx_description
1 polymer ?
#
loop_
_entity_poly.entity_id
_entity_poly.type
_entity_poly.pdbx_seq_one_letter_code
_entity_poly.pdbx_strand_id
1 'polypeptide(L)'
;MKKFEMSKEIKELINEIDVSESNYEKASNRYKAIASYIKESDLAEYSPDIYLQGSIKLGTAIKPLTEEGAYDIDIVCNLTKKEDITRPKEN
;
A
#
# COMPACT_ATOMS: atom_id res chain seq x y z
N MET A 1 15.37 15.13 28.27
CA MET A 1 14.17 14.52 27.64
C MET A 1 13.50 13.62 28.66
N LYS A 2 12.19 13.78 28.91
CA LYS A 2 11.45 12.80 29.72
C LYS A 2 11.32 11.51 28.91
N LYS A 3 11.62 10.37 29.55
CA LYS A 3 11.41 9.05 28.97
C LYS A 3 9.90 8.79 29.02
N PHE A 4 9.27 8.59 27.86
CA PHE A 4 7.88 8.17 27.79
C PHE A 4 7.84 6.66 28.06
N GLU A 5 7.33 6.27 29.22
CA GLU A 5 7.09 4.87 29.58
C GLU A 5 5.66 4.53 29.18
N MET A 6 5.51 3.75 28.11
CA MET A 6 4.20 3.30 27.63
C MET A 6 3.67 2.18 28.52
N SER A 7 2.41 2.28 28.94
CA SER A 7 1.77 1.29 29.82
C SER A 7 1.75 -0.10 29.16
N LYS A 8 1.68 -1.13 29.99
CA LYS A 8 1.66 -2.52 29.51
C LYS A 8 0.42 -2.78 28.65
N GLU A 9 -0.73 -2.26 29.06
CA GLU A 9 -2.02 -2.42 28.38
C GLU A 9 -2.01 -1.82 26.98
N ILE A 10 -1.39 -0.63 26.82
CA ILE A 10 -1.26 0.00 25.50
C ILE A 10 -0.35 -0.83 24.59
N LYS A 11 0.75 -1.40 25.12
CA LYS A 11 1.64 -2.27 24.33
C LYS A 11 0.92 -3.54 23.86
N GLU A 12 0.11 -4.14 24.72
CA GLU A 12 -0.68 -5.33 24.37
C GLU A 12 -1.70 -5.01 23.28
N LEU A 13 -2.44 -3.90 23.41
CA LEU A 13 -3.38 -3.44 22.38
C LEU A 13 -2.70 -3.17 21.04
N ILE A 14 -1.52 -2.53 21.04
CA ILE A 14 -0.74 -2.31 19.81
C ILE A 14 -0.38 -3.65 19.19
N ASN A 15 0.16 -4.60 19.96
CA ASN A 15 0.53 -5.91 19.44
C ASN A 15 -0.66 -6.70 18.87
N GLU A 16 -1.85 -6.52 19.44
CA GLU A 16 -3.07 -7.17 18.97
C GLU A 16 -3.54 -6.63 17.62
N ILE A 17 -3.43 -5.31 17.38
CA ILE A 17 -3.89 -4.69 16.12
C ILE A 17 -2.79 -4.56 15.07
N ASP A 18 -1.52 -4.55 15.46
CA ASP A 18 -0.41 -4.26 14.55
C ASP A 18 -0.16 -5.42 13.57
N VAL A 19 0.22 -5.08 12.35
CA VAL A 19 0.50 -6.04 11.29
C VAL A 19 1.91 -6.58 11.48
N SER A 20 2.05 -7.91 11.45
CA SER A 20 3.37 -8.53 11.58
C SER A 20 4.30 -8.12 10.44
N GLU A 21 5.60 -8.03 10.72
CA GLU A 21 6.64 -7.76 9.72
C GLU A 21 6.54 -8.72 8.52
N SER A 22 6.32 -10.01 8.77
CA SER A 22 6.10 -11.02 7.73
C SER A 22 4.91 -10.73 6.80
N ASN A 23 3.84 -10.13 7.32
CA ASN A 23 2.68 -9.73 6.52
C ASN A 23 2.97 -8.46 5.71
N TYR A 24 3.73 -7.50 6.26
CA TYR A 24 4.24 -6.35 5.50
C TYR A 24 5.16 -6.78 4.36
N GLU A 25 6.07 -7.73 4.59
CA GLU A 25 6.93 -8.30 3.55
C GLU A 25 6.11 -8.98 2.46
N LYS A 26 5.11 -9.78 2.85
CA LYS A 26 4.18 -10.43 1.93
C LYS A 26 3.41 -9.41 1.08
N ALA A 27 2.93 -8.32 1.68
CA ALA A 27 2.27 -7.23 0.98
C ALA A 27 3.22 -6.54 -0.02
N SER A 28 4.45 -6.22 0.41
CA SER A 28 5.51 -5.63 -0.42
C SER A 28 5.86 -6.51 -1.62
N ASN A 29 6.00 -7.81 -1.42
CA ASN A 29 6.32 -8.76 -2.48
C ASN A 29 5.18 -8.88 -3.51
N ARG A 30 3.92 -8.92 -3.05
CA ARG A 30 2.75 -8.92 -3.93
C ARG A 30 2.65 -7.64 -4.75
N TYR A 31 2.83 -6.49 -4.11
CA TYR A 31 2.90 -5.19 -4.78
C TYR A 31 3.98 -5.17 -5.88
N LYS A 32 5.20 -5.61 -5.56
CA LYS A 32 6.30 -5.67 -6.54
C LYS A 32 5.98 -6.59 -7.71
N ALA A 33 5.38 -7.76 -7.45
CA ALA A 33 4.99 -8.68 -8.51
C ALA A 33 3.96 -8.07 -9.47
N ILE A 34 2.93 -7.40 -8.95
CA ILE A 34 1.93 -6.69 -9.76
C ILE A 34 2.59 -5.54 -10.54
N ALA A 35 3.45 -4.76 -9.88
CA ALA A 35 4.13 -3.65 -10.52
C ALA A 35 5.04 -4.11 -11.68
N SER A 36 5.79 -5.19 -11.49
CA SER A 36 6.59 -5.82 -12.56
C SER A 36 5.71 -6.31 -13.70
N TYR A 37 4.64 -7.04 -13.39
CA TYR A 37 3.71 -7.55 -14.40
C TYR A 37 3.13 -6.42 -15.27
N ILE A 38 2.66 -5.32 -14.65
CA ILE A 38 2.12 -4.18 -15.41
C ILE A 38 3.19 -3.50 -16.26
N LYS A 39 4.40 -3.32 -15.73
CA LYS A 39 5.53 -2.72 -16.46
C LYS A 39 6.04 -3.57 -17.63
N GLU A 40 5.77 -4.87 -17.62
CA GLU A 40 6.13 -5.81 -18.69
C GLU A 40 4.96 -6.12 -19.65
N SER A 41 3.75 -5.66 -19.32
CA SER A 41 2.56 -5.81 -20.16
C SER A 41 2.52 -4.78 -21.29
N ASP A 42 1.50 -4.87 -22.15
CA ASP A 42 1.23 -3.88 -23.20
C ASP A 42 1.06 -2.45 -22.64
N LEU A 43 0.74 -2.29 -21.35
CA LEU A 43 0.65 -0.98 -20.70
C LEU A 43 2.01 -0.26 -20.57
N ALA A 44 3.13 -0.96 -20.78
CA ALA A 44 4.47 -0.39 -20.74
C ALA A 44 4.62 0.82 -21.68
N GLU A 45 3.92 0.82 -22.82
CA GLU A 45 3.93 1.93 -23.79
C GLU A 45 3.49 3.26 -23.16
N TYR A 46 2.58 3.21 -22.19
CA TYR A 46 2.05 4.38 -21.48
C TYR A 46 2.90 4.82 -20.28
N SER A 47 4.07 4.21 -20.07
CA SER A 47 5.00 4.52 -18.96
C SER A 47 4.29 4.54 -17.60
N PRO A 48 3.83 3.36 -17.11
CA PRO A 48 3.10 3.25 -15.85
C PRO A 48 4.03 3.56 -14.66
N ASP A 49 3.69 4.60 -13.91
CA ASP A 49 4.25 4.91 -12.60
C ASP A 49 3.38 4.26 -11.52
N ILE A 50 3.94 3.30 -10.80
CA ILE A 50 3.18 2.42 -9.89
C ILE A 50 3.73 2.57 -8.49
N TYR A 51 2.85 2.87 -7.53
CA TYR A 51 3.23 3.11 -6.15
C TYR A 51 2.11 2.74 -5.17
N LEU A 52 2.49 2.48 -3.92
CA LEU A 52 1.54 2.22 -2.83
C LEU A 52 0.87 3.52 -2.35
N GLN A 53 -0.36 3.40 -1.86
CA GLN A 53 -1.06 4.42 -1.08
C GLN A 53 -1.65 3.80 0.20
N GLY A 54 -2.44 4.60 0.91
CA GLY A 54 -3.22 4.15 2.06
C GLY A 54 -2.41 3.67 3.25
N SER A 55 -3.04 2.80 4.04
CA SER A 55 -2.59 2.41 5.37
C SER A 55 -1.24 1.69 5.36
N ILE A 56 -1.00 0.82 4.37
CA ILE A 56 0.27 0.11 4.18
C ILE A 56 1.42 1.09 3.93
N LYS A 57 1.23 2.10 3.08
CA LYS A 57 2.27 3.12 2.83
C LYS A 57 2.58 3.94 4.08
N LEU A 58 1.56 4.20 4.90
CA LEU A 58 1.69 5.02 6.10
C LEU A 58 2.16 4.23 7.34
N GLY A 59 2.26 2.91 7.27
CA GLY A 59 2.56 2.06 8.43
C GLY A 59 1.45 2.08 9.48
N THR A 60 0.20 2.26 9.03
CA THR A 60 -1.00 2.35 9.89
C THR A 60 -2.02 1.26 9.56
N ALA A 61 -1.65 0.30 8.72
CA ALA A 61 -2.46 -0.89 8.51
C ALA A 61 -2.62 -1.62 9.84
N ILE A 62 -3.79 -2.21 10.06
CA ILE A 62 -4.07 -3.05 11.22
C ILE A 62 -4.53 -4.44 10.75
N LYS A 63 -4.36 -5.43 11.62
CA LYS A 63 -4.87 -6.79 11.42
C LYS A 63 -6.38 -6.76 11.16
N PRO A 64 -6.87 -7.59 10.23
CA PRO A 64 -8.29 -7.83 10.08
C PRO A 64 -8.89 -8.35 11.38
N LEU A 65 -10.16 -8.05 11.62
CA LEU A 65 -10.87 -8.46 12.84
C LEU A 65 -11.03 -9.99 12.95
N THR A 66 -11.02 -10.69 11.82
CA THR A 66 -11.26 -12.13 11.73
C THR A 66 -10.14 -12.80 10.95
N GLU A 67 -9.92 -14.11 11.17
CA GLU A 67 -8.89 -14.89 10.47
C GLU A 67 -9.16 -14.98 8.95
N GLU A 68 -10.42 -14.91 8.55
CA GLU A 68 -10.85 -14.87 7.15
C GLU A 68 -10.77 -13.46 6.54
N GLY A 69 -10.52 -12.44 7.36
CA GLY A 69 -10.40 -11.06 6.92
C GLY A 69 -9.18 -10.83 6.03
N ALA A 70 -9.29 -9.86 5.13
CA ALA A 70 -8.23 -9.51 4.19
C ALA A 70 -7.53 -8.21 4.61
N TYR A 71 -6.21 -8.17 4.40
CA TYR A 71 -5.47 -6.92 4.42
C TYR A 71 -5.75 -6.13 3.15
N ASP A 72 -5.93 -4.83 3.30
CA ASP A 72 -6.07 -3.92 2.17
C ASP A 72 -4.70 -3.45 1.67
N ILE A 73 -4.53 -3.40 0.35
CA ILE A 73 -3.32 -2.91 -0.31
C ILE A 73 -3.72 -1.98 -1.43
N ASP A 74 -3.63 -0.67 -1.19
CA ASP A 74 -3.88 0.35 -2.18
C ASP A 74 -2.69 0.48 -3.15
N ILE A 75 -2.90 0.11 -4.41
CA ILE A 75 -1.92 0.25 -5.48
C ILE A 75 -2.44 1.27 -6.49
N VAL A 76 -1.67 2.32 -6.73
CA VAL A 76 -1.94 3.29 -7.79
C VAL A 76 -1.09 2.96 -9.00
N CYS A 77 -1.71 2.98 -10.18
CA CYS A 77 -1.04 2.91 -11.48
C CYS A 77 -1.36 4.19 -12.25
N ASN A 78 -0.37 5.09 -12.35
CA ASN A 78 -0.48 6.34 -13.06
C ASN A 78 0.16 6.22 -14.46
N LEU A 79 -0.64 6.33 -15.52
CA LEU A 79 -0.18 6.21 -16.90
C LEU A 79 0.33 7.55 -17.42
N THR A 80 1.62 7.83 -17.22
CA THR A 80 2.20 9.16 -17.42
C THR A 80 2.34 9.60 -18.88
N LYS A 81 2.33 8.67 -19.85
CA LYS A 81 2.37 8.97 -21.28
C LYS A 81 1.04 8.78 -22.01
N LYS A 82 -0.03 8.45 -21.29
CA LYS A 82 -1.35 8.45 -21.90
C LYS A 82 -1.77 9.90 -22.08
N GLU A 83 -1.98 10.33 -23.33
CA GLU A 83 -2.59 11.64 -23.58
C GLU A 83 -3.91 11.73 -22.81
N ASP A 84 -4.12 12.88 -22.18
CA ASP A 84 -5.26 13.15 -21.31
C ASP A 84 -6.53 13.30 -22.18
N ILE A 85 -7.04 12.19 -22.70
CA ILE A 85 -8.28 12.09 -23.47
C ILE A 85 -9.51 12.54 -22.68
N THR A 86 -9.35 12.75 -21.36
CA THR A 86 -10.39 13.18 -20.43
C THR A 86 -10.30 14.64 -20.01
N ARG A 87 -9.22 15.37 -20.34
CA ARG A 87 -9.19 16.83 -20.11
C ARG A 87 -9.94 17.52 -21.24
N PRO A 88 -10.95 18.35 -20.95
CA PRO A 88 -11.47 19.28 -21.94
C PRO A 88 -10.28 20.09 -22.45
N LYS A 89 -10.11 20.19 -23.76
CA LYS A 89 -9.16 21.15 -24.33
C LYS A 89 -9.63 22.53 -23.90
N GLU A 90 -8.88 23.18 -23.01
CA GLU A 90 -9.08 24.60 -22.73
C GLU A 90 -8.77 25.36 -24.03
N ASN A 91 -9.76 26.11 -24.51
CA ASN A 91 -9.63 27.01 -25.67
C ASN A 91 -8.95 28.30 -25.25
#